data_AF-A0A940U1W4-F1
#
_entry.id   AF-A0A940U1W4-F1
#
_cell.length_a   1.000
_cell.length_b   1.000
_cell.length_c   1.000
_cell.angle_alpha   90.00
_cell.angle_beta   90.00
_cell.angle_gamma   90.00
#
_symmetry.space_group_name_H-M   'P 1'
#
loop_
_entity.id
_entity.type
_entity.pdbx_description
1 polymer ?
#
loop_
_entity_poly.entity_id
_entity_poly.type
_entity_poly.pdbx_seq_one_letter_code
_entity_poly.pdbx_strand_id
1 'polypeptide(L)'
;MKKPWMILFFFLLIPALSFSATPIAKEKKTAKKPAKIAGPKVDESICLGCHPEIQALWESGKHNRAANCAVCHLETAGHLDDIFKKPVTRLDLEACGSCHKDQYRTLMEVNVKSRAKVEKATTTSRSPTFDKLMMPHGFTKEHAEPRSHVFMVIDHMIVDRAYGGRFQLKDWTYIDKKGKLWDVVVDTGKELPQTAKAANTVCFSCKTSDHVLKWGYLGDPLPGAVLKRGLNPAAIEMAKNHVQNPMGCIHCHDPHATKPRVIQSPLIQAAVDRGEGTYPYDPKKSGEVTIRKIMFPRDGQDFRAIGILNKPDSNVLCAQCHVEYNCNPGIDTKTGGPVGMEDRRTNYYPWVNVFDLQKRYESIAFKDFRHSLTGAALTKIQHPDVESYWGSKHERAGVECKHCHMPKMKQKEKEFTFHGQRSARYLLKDTCVRCHPQWSP
;
A
#
# COMPACT_ATOMS: atom_id res chain seq x y z
N MET A 1 -71.88 -36.95 -25.12
CA MET A 1 -72.76 -36.58 -23.99
C MET A 1 -72.05 -36.99 -22.70
N LYS A 2 -71.39 -36.04 -22.01
CA LYS A 2 -70.55 -36.29 -20.82
C LYS A 2 -71.37 -35.96 -19.56
N LYS A 3 -71.53 -36.92 -18.65
CA LYS A 3 -72.13 -36.72 -17.32
C LYS A 3 -71.07 -36.18 -16.34
N PRO A 4 -71.42 -35.25 -15.44
CA PRO A 4 -70.46 -34.62 -14.52
C PRO A 4 -70.21 -35.51 -13.30
N TRP A 5 -68.96 -35.52 -12.84
CA TRP A 5 -68.52 -36.15 -11.60
C TRP A 5 -68.56 -35.12 -10.46
N MET A 6 -69.22 -35.48 -9.38
CA MET A 6 -69.40 -34.67 -8.18
C MET A 6 -68.15 -34.87 -7.29
N ILE A 7 -67.35 -33.81 -7.10
CA ILE A 7 -66.15 -33.84 -6.24
C ILE A 7 -66.57 -33.41 -4.83
N LEU A 8 -66.45 -34.33 -3.87
CA LEU A 8 -66.52 -34.01 -2.44
C LEU A 8 -65.25 -33.25 -2.01
N PHE A 9 -65.42 -32.04 -1.48
CA PHE A 9 -64.38 -31.30 -0.78
C PHE A 9 -64.25 -31.80 0.66
N PHE A 10 -63.12 -32.43 0.98
CA PHE A 10 -62.71 -32.71 2.35
C PHE A 10 -62.08 -31.43 2.94
N PHE A 11 -62.77 -30.78 3.88
CA PHE A 11 -62.21 -29.69 4.68
C PHE A 11 -61.25 -30.28 5.73
N LEU A 12 -59.94 -30.15 5.50
CA LEU A 12 -58.91 -30.41 6.50
C LEU A 12 -58.80 -29.18 7.41
N LEU A 13 -59.33 -29.30 8.64
CA LEU A 13 -59.12 -28.37 9.75
C LEU A 13 -57.63 -28.42 10.16
N ILE A 14 -56.89 -27.37 9.80
CA ILE A 14 -55.53 -27.12 10.31
C ILE A 14 -55.68 -26.40 11.65
N PRO A 15 -55.11 -26.91 12.76
CA PRO A 15 -55.13 -26.19 14.02
C PRO A 15 -54.21 -24.97 13.93
N ALA A 16 -54.77 -23.80 14.25
CA ALA A 16 -54.03 -22.56 14.37
C ALA A 16 -53.05 -22.64 15.56
N LEU A 17 -51.78 -22.96 15.26
CA LEU A 17 -50.67 -22.79 16.18
C LEU A 17 -50.50 -21.29 16.45
N SER A 18 -50.99 -20.87 17.60
CA SER A 18 -50.77 -19.54 18.17
C SER A 18 -49.31 -19.45 18.57
N PHE A 19 -48.48 -18.84 17.73
CA PHE A 19 -47.13 -18.44 18.12
C PHE A 19 -47.24 -17.32 19.15
N SER A 20 -47.16 -17.67 20.43
CA SER A 20 -46.80 -16.71 21.46
C SER A 20 -45.41 -16.18 21.14
N ALA A 21 -45.35 -14.92 20.67
CA ALA A 21 -44.10 -14.21 20.48
C ALA A 21 -43.43 -14.06 21.85
N THR A 22 -42.53 -14.98 22.19
CA THR A 22 -41.55 -14.78 23.26
C THR A 22 -40.82 -13.48 22.95
N PRO A 23 -40.77 -12.52 23.88
CA PRO A 23 -40.04 -11.29 23.65
C PRO A 23 -38.58 -11.70 23.45
N ILE A 24 -38.05 -11.43 22.26
CA ILE A 24 -36.63 -11.54 21.98
C ILE A 24 -35.95 -10.68 23.03
N ALA A 25 -35.30 -11.34 23.99
CA ALA A 25 -34.43 -10.67 24.93
C ALA A 25 -33.45 -9.87 24.07
N LYS A 26 -33.57 -8.53 24.11
CA LYS A 26 -32.55 -7.64 23.60
C LYS A 26 -31.28 -8.02 24.33
N GLU A 27 -30.48 -8.86 23.70
CA GLU A 27 -29.12 -9.11 24.08
C GLU A 27 -28.46 -7.73 24.01
N LYS A 28 -28.35 -7.07 25.17
CA LYS A 28 -27.46 -5.93 25.34
C LYS A 28 -26.08 -6.50 25.09
N LYS A 29 -25.67 -6.54 23.82
CA LYS A 29 -24.27 -6.49 23.45
C LYS A 29 -23.79 -5.16 24.01
N THR A 30 -23.38 -5.19 25.27
CA THR A 30 -22.37 -4.29 25.77
C THR A 30 -21.17 -4.54 24.87
N ALA A 31 -21.14 -3.84 23.74
CA ALA A 31 -19.90 -3.60 23.03
C ALA A 31 -18.97 -3.08 24.11
N LYS A 32 -18.05 -3.92 24.57
CA LYS A 32 -16.93 -3.47 25.39
C LYS A 32 -16.41 -2.24 24.65
N LYS A 33 -16.48 -1.07 25.30
CA LYS A 33 -15.76 0.11 24.81
C LYS A 33 -14.37 -0.40 24.43
N PRO A 34 -13.85 -0.09 23.22
CA PRO A 34 -12.47 -0.41 22.92
C PRO A 34 -11.64 0.09 24.11
N ALA A 35 -10.84 -0.81 24.69
CA ALA A 35 -9.96 -0.46 25.81
C ALA A 35 -9.23 0.83 25.44
N LYS A 36 -9.07 1.78 26.37
CA LYS A 36 -8.26 2.97 26.12
C LYS A 36 -6.86 2.50 25.69
N ILE A 37 -6.54 2.62 24.40
CA ILE A 37 -5.33 2.05 23.78
C ILE A 37 -4.12 2.99 23.95
N ALA A 38 -4.04 3.68 25.07
CA ALA A 38 -2.91 4.52 25.40
C ALA A 38 -2.34 3.97 26.71
N GLY A 39 -1.04 3.68 26.72
CA GLY A 39 -0.32 3.50 27.98
C GLY A 39 -0.43 4.76 28.85
N PRO A 40 0.12 4.75 30.08
CA PRO A 40 0.24 5.98 30.85
C PRO A 40 0.90 7.06 29.98
N LYS A 41 0.36 8.29 30.04
CA LYS A 41 0.95 9.42 29.32
C LYS A 41 2.42 9.51 29.67
N VAL A 42 3.26 9.74 28.66
CA VAL A 42 4.68 10.01 28.85
C VAL A 42 4.91 11.51 28.86
N ASP A 43 5.91 11.96 29.60
CA ASP A 43 6.40 13.34 29.50
C ASP A 43 7.19 13.47 28.20
N GLU A 44 6.62 14.17 27.21
CA GLU A 44 7.26 14.33 25.91
C GLU A 44 8.56 15.13 26.00
N SER A 45 8.71 16.03 26.99
CA SER A 45 9.90 16.90 27.09
C SER A 45 11.20 16.11 27.26
N ILE A 46 11.14 15.00 27.99
CA ILE A 46 12.26 14.06 28.19
C ILE A 46 12.66 13.43 26.85
N CYS A 47 11.69 12.96 26.08
CA CYS A 47 11.91 12.33 24.79
C CYS A 47 12.49 13.32 23.77
N LEU A 48 11.92 14.53 23.71
CA LEU A 48 12.31 15.55 22.74
C LEU A 48 13.75 16.04 22.96
N GLY A 49 14.24 16.06 24.21
CA GLY A 49 15.63 16.39 24.52
C GLY A 49 16.66 15.43 23.90
N CYS A 50 16.29 14.17 23.64
CA CYS A 50 17.15 13.17 23.00
C CYS A 50 16.87 12.98 21.49
N HIS A 51 15.75 13.51 21.00
CA HIS A 51 15.26 13.29 19.64
C HIS A 51 15.01 14.61 18.90
N PRO A 52 16.05 15.37 18.59
CA PRO A 52 15.92 16.73 18.05
C PRO A 52 15.22 16.78 16.68
N GLU A 53 15.40 15.77 15.82
CA GLU A 53 14.68 15.70 14.54
C GLU A 53 13.18 15.49 14.77
N ILE A 54 12.81 14.70 15.79
CA ILE A 54 11.42 14.48 16.17
C ILE A 54 10.84 15.74 16.81
N GLN A 55 11.60 16.44 17.65
CA GLN A 55 11.21 17.73 18.22
C GLN A 55 10.86 18.73 17.12
N ALA A 56 11.76 18.94 16.16
CA ALA A 56 11.53 19.86 15.06
C ALA A 56 10.29 19.51 14.23
N LEU A 57 10.04 18.22 14.00
CA LEU A 57 8.83 17.76 13.30
C LEU A 57 7.57 18.01 14.13
N TRP A 58 7.59 17.56 15.38
CA TRP A 58 6.48 17.63 16.33
C TRP A 58 6.02 19.06 16.57
N GLU A 59 6.95 19.96 16.90
CA GLU A 59 6.69 21.38 17.14
C GLU A 59 6.07 22.07 15.92
N SER A 60 6.45 21.64 14.71
CA SER A 60 5.93 22.19 13.46
C SER A 60 4.54 21.68 13.07
N GLY A 61 4.00 20.70 13.79
CA GLY A 61 2.80 19.96 13.45
C GLY A 61 1.60 20.23 14.35
N LYS A 62 0.45 19.65 14.00
CA LYS A 62 -0.79 19.75 14.80
C LYS A 62 -0.87 18.71 15.92
N HIS A 63 -0.04 17.66 15.89
CA HIS A 63 -0.07 16.62 16.91
C HIS A 63 0.55 17.08 18.23
N ASN A 64 1.42 18.09 18.25
CA ASN A 64 1.98 18.64 19.49
C ASN A 64 0.98 19.11 20.55
N ARG A 65 -0.26 19.40 20.14
CA ARG A 65 -1.34 19.83 21.03
C ARG A 65 -2.45 18.80 21.18
N ALA A 66 -2.40 17.71 20.40
CA ALA A 66 -3.55 16.83 20.18
C ALA A 66 -3.25 15.34 20.43
N ALA A 67 -1.99 14.92 20.42
CA ALA A 67 -1.59 13.54 20.65
C ALA A 67 -0.41 13.49 21.62
N ASN A 68 -0.38 12.49 22.50
CA ASN A 68 0.79 12.20 23.34
C ASN A 68 1.60 11.07 22.70
N CYS A 69 2.92 11.03 22.91
CA CYS A 69 3.77 9.97 22.35
C CYS A 69 3.28 8.56 22.71
N ALA A 70 2.66 8.36 23.87
CA ALA A 70 2.11 7.08 24.34
C ALA A 70 0.97 6.51 23.47
N VAL A 71 0.42 7.29 22.54
CA VAL A 71 -0.54 6.80 21.55
C VAL A 71 0.12 5.78 20.60
N CYS A 72 1.37 6.05 20.22
CA CYS A 72 2.10 5.27 19.22
C CYS A 72 3.33 4.57 19.79
N HIS A 73 3.93 5.07 20.87
CA HIS A 73 5.12 4.49 21.49
C HIS A 73 4.75 3.85 22.83
N LEU A 74 5.02 2.55 22.94
CA LEU A 74 4.78 1.74 24.12
C LEU A 74 6.13 1.30 24.70
N GLU A 75 6.10 0.81 25.94
CA GLU A 75 7.29 0.29 26.63
C GLU A 75 8.42 1.33 26.76
N THR A 76 8.05 2.61 26.84
CA THR A 76 9.01 3.73 26.91
C THR A 76 9.78 3.77 28.23
N ALA A 77 9.23 3.25 29.33
CA ALA A 77 9.93 3.20 30.62
C ALA A 77 11.25 2.42 30.52
N GLY A 78 11.22 1.24 29.90
CA GLY A 78 12.44 0.44 29.70
C GLY A 78 13.46 1.10 28.78
N HIS A 79 13.01 1.94 27.84
CA HIS A 79 13.89 2.74 26.99
C HIS A 79 14.55 3.91 27.74
N LEU A 80 13.82 4.53 28.68
CA LEU A 80 14.37 5.59 29.54
C LEU A 80 15.42 5.04 30.52
N ASP A 81 15.24 3.80 30.99
CA ASP A 81 16.22 3.12 31.86
C ASP A 81 17.45 2.63 31.08
N ASP A 82 17.27 2.22 29.83
CA ASP A 82 18.33 1.71 28.95
C ASP A 82 18.05 2.10 27.49
N ILE A 83 18.83 3.04 26.97
CA ILE A 83 18.66 3.58 25.62
C ILE A 83 18.79 2.51 24.51
N PHE A 84 19.41 1.36 24.79
CA PHE A 84 19.53 0.26 23.84
C PHE A 84 18.25 -0.59 23.77
N LYS A 85 17.37 -0.52 24.77
CA LYS A 85 16.02 -1.12 24.73
C LYS A 85 15.10 -0.22 23.92
N LYS A 86 14.97 -0.52 22.63
CA LYS A 86 14.13 0.26 21.71
C LYS A 86 12.65 0.17 22.12
N PRO A 87 11.92 1.30 22.15
CA PRO A 87 10.50 1.29 22.48
C PRO A 87 9.69 0.60 21.37
N VAL A 88 8.55 0.02 21.75
CA VAL A 88 7.61 -0.55 20.79
C VAL A 88 6.89 0.59 20.07
N THR A 89 6.88 0.56 18.74
CA THR A 89 6.16 1.56 17.93
C THR A 89 4.98 0.90 17.23
N ARG A 90 3.78 1.42 17.47
CA ARG A 90 2.54 1.03 16.83
C ARG A 90 2.48 1.58 15.41
N LEU A 91 2.39 0.68 14.44
CA LEU A 91 2.27 0.99 13.02
C LEU A 91 0.91 0.55 12.46
N ASP A 92 0.04 0.01 13.32
CA ASP A 92 -1.33 -0.37 12.99
C ASP A 92 -2.19 0.84 12.59
N LEU A 93 -3.13 0.61 11.67
CA LEU A 93 -4.03 1.65 11.17
C LEU A 93 -4.97 2.16 12.27
N GLU A 94 -5.31 1.30 13.23
CA GLU A 94 -6.19 1.59 14.36
C GLU A 94 -5.61 2.66 15.29
N ALA A 95 -4.28 2.76 15.41
CA ALA A 95 -3.60 3.84 16.14
C ALA A 95 -3.99 5.22 15.61
N CYS A 96 -4.13 5.36 14.29
CA CYS A 96 -4.61 6.59 13.66
C CYS A 96 -6.15 6.66 13.71
N GLY A 97 -6.81 5.52 13.52
CA GLY A 97 -8.28 5.41 13.50
C GLY A 97 -8.98 5.78 14.80
N SER A 98 -8.29 5.78 15.94
CA SER A 98 -8.85 6.24 17.21
C SER A 98 -9.28 7.72 17.16
N CYS A 99 -8.53 8.54 16.43
CA CYS A 99 -8.76 9.99 16.28
C CYS A 99 -9.29 10.36 14.88
N HIS A 100 -8.90 9.62 13.84
CA HIS A 100 -9.23 9.89 12.43
C HIS A 100 -10.23 8.87 11.88
N LYS A 101 -11.41 8.81 12.50
CA LYS A 101 -12.40 7.74 12.27
C LYS A 101 -12.90 7.67 10.83
N ASP A 102 -13.15 8.81 10.18
CA ASP A 102 -13.74 8.82 8.84
C ASP A 102 -12.71 8.45 7.76
N GLN A 103 -11.47 8.93 7.90
CA GLN A 103 -10.35 8.54 7.05
C GLN A 103 -10.06 7.04 7.22
N TYR A 104 -9.96 6.55 8.46
CA TYR A 104 -9.74 5.13 8.74
C TYR A 104 -10.89 4.27 8.18
N ARG A 105 -12.14 4.63 8.47
CA ARG A 105 -13.32 3.90 8.00
C ARG A 105 -13.33 3.78 6.49
N THR A 106 -13.10 4.88 5.77
CA THR A 106 -13.13 4.89 4.30
C THR A 106 -11.93 4.17 3.68
N LEU A 107 -10.74 4.25 4.28
CA LEU A 107 -9.59 3.44 3.89
C LEU A 107 -9.90 1.94 3.99
N MET A 108 -10.64 1.54 5.04
CA MET A 108 -11.01 0.15 5.30
C MET A 108 -12.23 -0.33 4.51
N GLU A 109 -12.78 0.47 3.59
CA GLU A 109 -13.85 0.07 2.70
C GLU A 109 -13.34 -0.81 1.55
N VAL A 110 -14.14 -1.82 1.20
CA VAL A 110 -13.87 -2.72 0.07
C VAL A 110 -14.79 -2.36 -1.08
N ASN A 111 -14.21 -2.11 -2.26
CA ASN A 111 -14.96 -1.99 -3.48
C ASN A 111 -15.16 -3.38 -4.10
N VAL A 112 -16.28 -4.04 -3.78
CA VAL A 112 -16.61 -5.39 -4.28
C VAL A 112 -16.74 -5.48 -5.81
N LYS A 113 -16.87 -4.34 -6.50
CA LYS A 113 -16.86 -4.32 -7.98
C LYS A 113 -15.45 -4.50 -8.56
N SER A 114 -14.41 -4.16 -7.81
CA SER A 114 -13.02 -4.51 -8.13
C SER A 114 -12.73 -5.92 -7.61
N ARG A 115 -12.97 -6.91 -8.47
CA ARG A 115 -12.95 -8.34 -8.12
C ARG A 115 -11.53 -8.82 -7.79
N ALA A 116 -11.43 -9.84 -6.94
CA ALA A 116 -10.17 -10.49 -6.60
C ALA A 116 -9.75 -11.51 -7.67
N LYS A 117 -8.44 -11.71 -7.81
CA LYS A 117 -7.79 -12.72 -8.68
C LYS A 117 -8.35 -12.76 -10.12
N VAL A 118 -8.63 -11.59 -10.72
CA VAL A 118 -8.99 -11.49 -12.14
C VAL A 118 -7.71 -11.46 -12.98
N GLU A 119 -7.36 -12.57 -13.61
CA GLU A 119 -6.15 -12.70 -14.42
C GLU A 119 -6.18 -11.79 -15.66
N LYS A 120 -5.09 -11.04 -15.87
CA LYS A 120 -4.94 -10.10 -17.00
C LYS A 120 -4.64 -10.79 -18.32
N ALA A 121 -4.00 -11.96 -18.28
CA ALA A 121 -3.66 -12.78 -19.45
C ALA A 121 -4.87 -13.55 -20.02
N THR A 122 -6.03 -12.89 -20.10
CA THR A 122 -7.28 -13.48 -20.59
C THR A 122 -7.89 -12.62 -21.70
N THR A 123 -8.73 -13.23 -22.55
CA THR A 123 -9.40 -12.53 -23.67
C THR A 123 -10.37 -11.45 -23.22
N THR A 124 -10.80 -11.47 -21.96
CA THR A 124 -11.78 -10.56 -21.38
C THR A 124 -11.17 -9.52 -20.42
N SER A 125 -9.86 -9.58 -20.21
CA SER A 125 -9.13 -8.61 -19.37
C SER A 125 -8.15 -7.80 -20.21
N ARG A 126 -6.99 -7.44 -19.65
CA ARG A 126 -6.16 -6.33 -20.12
C ARG A 126 -5.16 -6.70 -21.21
N SER A 127 -4.70 -7.94 -21.27
CA SER A 127 -3.64 -8.33 -22.20
C SER A 127 -3.81 -9.79 -22.65
N PRO A 128 -4.64 -10.05 -23.68
CA PRO A 128 -4.99 -11.40 -24.12
C PRO A 128 -3.82 -12.30 -24.53
N THR A 129 -2.68 -11.72 -24.93
CA THR A 129 -1.49 -12.45 -25.41
C THR A 129 -0.29 -12.33 -24.46
N PHE A 130 -0.54 -11.92 -23.21
CA PHE A 130 0.51 -11.58 -22.24
C PHE A 130 1.53 -12.70 -22.04
N ASP A 131 1.09 -13.96 -21.91
CA ASP A 131 1.99 -15.09 -21.68
C ASP A 131 3.01 -15.27 -22.80
N LYS A 132 2.56 -15.12 -24.06
CA LYS A 132 3.45 -15.22 -25.22
C LYS A 132 4.46 -14.07 -25.28
N LEU A 133 4.07 -12.86 -24.86
CA LEU A 133 4.92 -11.67 -24.90
C LEU A 133 5.90 -11.61 -23.73
N MET A 134 5.58 -12.28 -22.62
CA MET A 134 6.31 -12.16 -21.36
C MET A 134 7.10 -13.41 -21.00
N MET A 135 7.10 -14.47 -21.79
CA MET A 135 7.81 -15.70 -21.44
C MET A 135 9.35 -15.49 -21.36
N PRO A 136 10.02 -16.01 -20.32
CA PRO A 136 9.53 -16.83 -19.21
C PRO A 136 9.30 -16.03 -17.91
N HIS A 137 9.12 -14.70 -18.00
CA HIS A 137 9.05 -13.81 -16.86
C HIS A 137 8.01 -14.28 -15.83
N GLY A 138 8.30 -14.14 -14.53
CA GLY A 138 7.46 -14.69 -13.45
C GLY A 138 6.00 -14.19 -13.44
N PHE A 139 5.73 -13.05 -14.09
CA PHE A 139 4.35 -12.55 -14.27
C PHE A 139 3.46 -13.46 -15.12
N THR A 140 4.04 -14.39 -15.90
CA THR A 140 3.29 -15.44 -16.62
C THR A 140 2.70 -16.51 -15.69
N LYS A 141 3.03 -16.49 -14.40
CA LYS A 141 2.42 -17.42 -13.42
C LYS A 141 1.10 -16.90 -12.87
N GLU A 142 1.04 -15.62 -12.54
CA GLU A 142 -0.20 -14.92 -12.20
C GLU A 142 0.05 -13.42 -12.29
N HIS A 143 -0.82 -12.70 -12.97
CA HIS A 143 -0.86 -11.24 -13.02
C HIS A 143 -2.31 -10.72 -12.94
N ALA A 144 -2.93 -10.86 -11.77
CA ALA A 144 -4.26 -10.33 -11.53
C ALA A 144 -4.36 -8.79 -11.62
N GLU A 145 -5.55 -8.30 -11.98
CA GLU A 145 -5.94 -6.90 -11.84
C GLU A 145 -5.90 -6.41 -10.38
N PRO A 146 -5.63 -5.11 -10.14
CA PRO A 146 -5.63 -4.56 -8.79
C PRO A 146 -7.04 -4.49 -8.19
N ARG A 147 -7.10 -4.64 -6.86
CA ARG A 147 -8.31 -4.42 -6.04
C ARG A 147 -8.05 -3.44 -4.89
N SER A 148 -9.01 -3.30 -3.98
CA SER A 148 -8.91 -2.35 -2.85
C SER A 148 -7.62 -2.51 -2.04
N HIS A 149 -7.05 -1.37 -1.64
CA HIS A 149 -5.75 -1.26 -0.98
C HIS A 149 -5.59 -2.11 0.29
N VAL A 150 -6.67 -2.35 1.04
CA VAL A 150 -6.63 -3.18 2.26
C VAL A 150 -6.10 -4.59 2.03
N PHE A 151 -6.12 -5.08 0.78
CA PHE A 151 -5.66 -6.42 0.43
C PHE A 151 -4.21 -6.48 -0.07
N MET A 152 -3.53 -5.34 -0.26
CA MET A 152 -2.28 -5.31 -1.02
C MET A 152 -1.17 -6.23 -0.48
N VAL A 153 -1.08 -6.40 0.85
CA VAL A 153 -0.12 -7.33 1.47
C VAL A 153 -0.61 -8.77 1.38
N ILE A 154 -1.90 -9.03 1.62
CA ILE A 154 -2.48 -10.37 1.51
C ILE A 154 -2.31 -10.89 0.08
N ASP A 155 -2.69 -10.09 -0.91
CA ASP A 155 -2.55 -10.42 -2.34
C ASP A 155 -1.09 -10.64 -2.71
N HIS A 156 -0.17 -9.80 -2.21
CA HIS A 156 1.26 -10.01 -2.45
C HIS A 156 1.74 -11.37 -1.93
N MET A 157 1.24 -11.81 -0.77
CA MET A 157 1.64 -13.06 -0.15
C MET A 157 1.09 -14.29 -0.88
N ILE A 158 -0.14 -14.22 -1.38
CA ILE A 158 -0.83 -15.39 -1.96
C ILE A 158 -0.79 -15.46 -3.49
N VAL A 159 -0.14 -14.50 -4.16
CA VAL A 159 -0.04 -14.50 -5.63
C VAL A 159 0.97 -15.55 -6.10
N ASP A 160 0.62 -16.32 -7.14
CA ASP A 160 1.35 -17.52 -7.54
C ASP A 160 2.76 -17.21 -8.04
N ARG A 161 3.04 -15.98 -8.47
CA ARG A 161 4.38 -15.56 -8.89
C ARG A 161 5.37 -15.26 -7.76
N ALA A 162 4.91 -15.14 -6.51
CA ALA A 162 5.67 -14.49 -5.45
C ALA A 162 6.51 -15.46 -4.59
N TYR A 163 5.87 -16.47 -4.01
CA TYR A 163 6.47 -17.31 -2.95
C TYR A 163 6.37 -18.81 -3.24
N GLY A 164 6.25 -19.20 -4.50
CA GLY A 164 6.10 -20.61 -4.88
C GLY A 164 4.79 -21.24 -4.38
N GLY A 165 3.73 -20.45 -4.17
CA GLY A 165 2.48 -20.93 -3.57
C GLY A 165 2.55 -21.26 -2.07
N ARG A 166 3.66 -20.95 -1.40
CA ARG A 166 3.88 -21.24 0.04
C ARG A 166 2.81 -20.68 0.96
N PHE A 167 2.39 -19.46 0.70
CA PHE A 167 1.37 -18.79 1.50
C PHE A 167 0.01 -18.90 0.82
N GLN A 168 -0.98 -19.31 1.59
CA GLN A 168 -2.35 -19.48 1.13
C GLN A 168 -3.30 -18.78 2.09
N LEU A 169 -4.55 -18.55 1.66
CA LEU A 169 -5.60 -18.16 2.60
C LEU A 169 -5.86 -19.32 3.57
N LYS A 170 -6.13 -19.02 4.84
CA LYS A 170 -6.55 -20.02 5.83
C LYS A 170 -7.83 -20.75 5.41
N ASP A 171 -8.71 -20.01 4.75
CA ASP A 171 -9.95 -20.50 4.15
C ASP A 171 -10.21 -19.67 2.87
N TRP A 172 -10.63 -20.29 1.77
CA TRP A 172 -10.88 -19.58 0.51
C TRP A 172 -12.02 -18.54 0.62
N THR A 173 -12.94 -18.71 1.57
CA THR A 173 -13.95 -17.68 1.89
C THR A 173 -13.35 -16.41 2.45
N TYR A 174 -12.06 -16.41 2.84
CA TYR A 174 -11.37 -15.22 3.33
C TYR A 174 -10.83 -14.33 2.22
N ILE A 175 -11.19 -14.58 0.96
CA ILE A 175 -10.71 -13.80 -0.18
C ILE A 175 -11.00 -12.30 -0.01
N ASP A 176 -12.10 -11.91 0.63
CA ASP A 176 -12.47 -10.53 0.94
C ASP A 176 -12.31 -10.15 2.44
N LYS A 177 -11.72 -11.04 3.25
CA LYS A 177 -11.45 -10.78 4.66
C LYS A 177 -10.31 -9.78 4.81
N LYS A 178 -10.64 -8.61 5.36
CA LYS A 178 -9.67 -7.56 5.73
C LYS A 178 -9.10 -7.79 7.13
N GLY A 179 -7.95 -7.22 7.40
CA GLY A 179 -7.31 -7.26 8.73
C GLY A 179 -5.81 -7.46 8.63
N LYS A 180 -5.21 -7.97 9.71
CA LYS A 180 -3.79 -8.30 9.74
C LYS A 180 -3.51 -9.51 8.83
N LEU A 181 -2.35 -9.51 8.20
CA LEU A 181 -1.90 -10.54 7.27
C LEU A 181 -2.08 -11.95 7.85
N TRP A 182 -1.52 -12.19 9.03
CA TRP A 182 -1.49 -13.54 9.63
C TRP A 182 -2.80 -13.97 10.28
N ASP A 183 -3.81 -13.10 10.34
CA ASP A 183 -5.17 -13.50 10.68
C ASP A 183 -5.88 -14.17 9.49
N VAL A 184 -5.41 -13.90 8.28
CA VAL A 184 -6.03 -14.30 7.00
C VAL A 184 -5.21 -15.36 6.26
N VAL A 185 -3.88 -15.25 6.30
CA VAL A 185 -2.93 -16.08 5.54
C VAL A 185 -2.28 -17.12 6.44
N VAL A 186 -1.96 -18.28 5.87
CA VAL A 186 -1.20 -19.37 6.49
C VAL A 186 0.07 -19.67 5.69
N ASP A 187 1.19 -19.89 6.40
CA ASP A 187 2.42 -20.46 5.83
C ASP A 187 2.25 -21.99 5.78
N THR A 188 2.02 -22.53 4.59
CA THR A 188 1.85 -23.98 4.42
C THR A 188 3.20 -24.71 4.36
N GLY A 189 4.30 -23.98 4.15
CA GLY A 189 5.61 -24.55 3.84
C GLY A 189 5.71 -25.30 2.51
N LYS A 190 4.60 -25.45 1.77
CA LYS A 190 4.54 -26.22 0.53
C LYS A 190 4.95 -25.39 -0.68
N GLU A 191 5.43 -26.05 -1.72
CA GLU A 191 5.62 -25.45 -3.03
C GLU A 191 4.57 -26.01 -3.98
N LEU A 192 3.88 -25.14 -4.72
CA LEU A 192 2.85 -25.54 -5.67
C LEU A 192 3.39 -25.52 -7.11
N PRO A 193 2.95 -26.45 -7.98
CA PRO A 193 3.29 -26.39 -9.39
C PRO A 193 2.76 -25.11 -10.04
N GLN A 194 3.37 -24.68 -11.15
CA GLN A 194 3.01 -23.45 -11.88
C GLN A 194 3.08 -22.16 -11.07
N THR A 195 3.93 -22.12 -10.05
CA THR A 195 4.24 -20.90 -9.29
C THR A 195 5.66 -20.39 -9.60
N ALA A 196 5.98 -19.20 -9.10
CA ALA A 196 7.34 -18.64 -9.12
C ALA A 196 7.70 -18.03 -7.76
N LYS A 197 8.99 -17.76 -7.58
CA LYS A 197 9.58 -17.20 -6.35
C LYS A 197 10.11 -15.78 -6.57
N ALA A 198 9.36 -14.94 -7.29
CA ALA A 198 9.81 -13.61 -7.70
C ALA A 198 9.82 -12.57 -6.58
N ALA A 199 9.13 -12.83 -5.45
CA ALA A 199 9.12 -11.89 -4.34
C ALA A 199 10.51 -11.78 -3.70
N ASN A 200 10.78 -10.57 -3.23
CA ASN A 200 11.99 -10.17 -2.54
C ASN A 200 11.62 -9.05 -1.55
N THR A 201 12.57 -8.65 -0.70
CA THR A 201 12.28 -7.70 0.38
C THR A 201 11.90 -6.31 -0.12
N VAL A 202 12.35 -5.89 -1.31
CA VAL A 202 12.00 -4.58 -1.90
C VAL A 202 10.51 -4.52 -2.23
N CYS A 203 9.89 -5.63 -2.64
CA CYS A 203 8.47 -5.67 -2.97
C CYS A 203 7.57 -5.11 -1.86
N PHE A 204 7.94 -5.30 -0.59
CA PHE A 204 7.17 -4.86 0.58
C PHE A 204 7.13 -3.34 0.76
N SER A 205 8.08 -2.59 0.17
CA SER A 205 8.12 -1.14 0.30
C SER A 205 6.83 -0.48 -0.25
N CYS A 206 6.25 -1.08 -1.29
CA CYS A 206 5.00 -0.65 -1.91
C CYS A 206 3.76 -1.40 -1.38
N LYS A 207 3.86 -2.08 -0.23
CA LYS A 207 2.78 -2.93 0.31
C LYS A 207 2.48 -2.66 1.77
N THR A 208 3.48 -2.34 2.58
CA THR A 208 3.33 -2.14 4.02
C THR A 208 4.17 -0.97 4.51
N SER A 209 3.84 -0.43 5.68
CA SER A 209 4.67 0.54 6.39
C SER A 209 5.36 -0.05 7.62
N ASP A 210 5.15 -1.33 7.93
CA ASP A 210 5.63 -1.96 9.17
C ASP A 210 7.18 -2.05 9.27
N HIS A 211 7.84 -1.97 8.12
CA HIS A 211 9.30 -2.06 7.99
C HIS A 211 10.02 -0.71 8.14
N VAL A 212 9.29 0.41 8.28
CA VAL A 212 9.84 1.78 8.18
C VAL A 212 10.97 2.08 9.18
N LEU A 213 11.03 1.41 10.33
CA LEU A 213 12.09 1.57 11.35
C LEU A 213 13.19 0.50 11.27
N LYS A 214 13.05 -0.46 10.35
CA LYS A 214 13.89 -1.67 10.24
C LYS A 214 14.68 -1.72 8.92
N TRP A 215 14.23 -0.98 7.92
CA TRP A 215 14.78 -0.91 6.57
C TRP A 215 15.63 0.35 6.39
N GLY A 216 16.89 0.14 6.02
CA GLY A 216 17.82 1.25 5.71
C GLY A 216 17.43 1.98 4.41
N TYR A 217 17.97 3.17 4.20
CA TYR A 217 17.76 3.93 2.96
C TYR A 217 18.17 3.08 1.74
N LEU A 218 17.26 2.98 0.76
CA LEU A 218 17.36 2.07 -0.40
C LEU A 218 17.44 0.57 -0.08
N GLY A 219 17.42 0.17 1.19
CA GLY A 219 17.60 -1.21 1.64
C GLY A 219 19.06 -1.63 1.69
N ASP A 220 19.99 -0.68 1.80
CA ASP A 220 21.41 -0.99 1.91
C ASP A 220 21.74 -1.79 3.18
N PRO A 221 22.75 -2.68 3.12
CA PRO A 221 23.19 -3.43 4.29
C PRO A 221 23.93 -2.49 5.25
N LEU A 222 23.22 -2.02 6.27
CA LEU A 222 23.77 -1.16 7.33
C LEU A 222 23.82 -1.93 8.66
N PRO A 223 24.83 -1.71 9.53
CA PRO A 223 24.91 -2.37 10.84
C PRO A 223 23.63 -2.23 11.69
N GLY A 224 22.97 -1.07 11.61
CA GLY A 224 21.73 -0.80 12.32
C GLY A 224 20.45 -1.27 11.62
N ALA A 225 20.54 -1.88 10.43
CA ALA A 225 19.41 -2.37 9.66
C ALA A 225 19.11 -3.84 9.94
N VAL A 226 17.88 -4.12 10.39
CA VAL A 226 17.39 -5.50 10.54
C VAL A 226 17.04 -6.09 9.17
N LEU A 227 16.63 -5.22 8.22
CA LEU A 227 16.19 -5.62 6.90
C LEU A 227 17.01 -4.93 5.82
N LYS A 228 17.31 -5.70 4.77
CA LYS A 228 18.06 -5.29 3.58
C LYS A 228 17.45 -5.90 2.32
N ARG A 229 17.88 -5.43 1.16
CA ARG A 229 17.51 -6.06 -0.13
C ARG A 229 17.93 -7.55 -0.14
N GLY A 230 17.02 -8.42 -0.56
CA GLY A 230 17.26 -9.86 -0.63
C GLY A 230 16.10 -10.64 -1.24
N LEU A 231 16.43 -11.71 -1.95
CA LEU A 231 15.46 -12.66 -2.52
C LEU A 231 14.82 -13.54 -1.43
N ASN A 232 13.95 -14.46 -1.82
CA ASN A 232 13.58 -15.59 -0.96
C ASN A 232 14.84 -16.38 -0.52
N PRO A 233 14.99 -16.77 0.77
CA PRO A 233 13.99 -16.71 1.86
C PRO A 233 13.95 -15.39 2.66
N ALA A 234 14.80 -14.39 2.41
CA ALA A 234 14.81 -13.14 3.19
C ALA A 234 13.45 -12.41 3.16
N ALA A 235 12.74 -12.45 2.04
CA ALA A 235 11.39 -11.90 1.94
C ALA A 235 10.35 -12.67 2.78
N ILE A 236 10.50 -13.99 2.90
CA ILE A 236 9.67 -14.84 3.77
C ILE A 236 9.93 -14.49 5.23
N GLU A 237 11.19 -14.35 5.63
CA GLU A 237 11.59 -13.98 6.99
C GLU A 237 11.09 -12.58 7.34
N MET A 238 11.26 -11.61 6.43
CA MET A 238 10.70 -10.26 6.58
C MET A 238 9.19 -10.31 6.80
N ALA A 239 8.46 -11.06 5.99
CA ALA A 239 7.01 -11.18 6.11
C ALA A 239 6.61 -11.70 7.49
N LYS A 240 7.20 -12.83 7.89
CA LYS A 240 6.84 -13.55 9.13
C LYS A 240 7.16 -12.74 10.38
N ASN A 241 8.31 -12.07 10.38
CA ASN A 241 8.82 -11.42 11.58
C ASN A 241 8.42 -9.95 11.70
N HIS A 242 8.08 -9.29 10.58
CA HIS A 242 7.97 -7.83 10.56
C HIS A 242 6.78 -7.26 9.79
N VAL A 243 5.95 -8.08 9.13
CA VAL A 243 4.80 -7.60 8.36
C VAL A 243 3.50 -8.13 8.96
N GLN A 244 2.60 -7.21 9.26
CA GLN A 244 1.29 -7.46 9.86
C GLN A 244 0.19 -6.69 9.11
N ASN A 245 0.48 -5.48 8.67
CA ASN A 245 -0.50 -4.53 8.14
C ASN A 245 -0.19 -4.17 6.67
N PRO A 246 -1.22 -3.81 5.88
CA PRO A 246 -1.00 -3.13 4.61
C PRO A 246 -0.40 -1.72 4.83
N MET A 247 -0.20 -0.97 3.75
CA MET A 247 0.25 0.40 3.78
C MET A 247 -0.57 1.23 4.78
N GLY A 248 0.13 1.82 5.75
CA GLY A 248 -0.46 2.52 6.88
C GLY A 248 -0.73 4.00 6.57
N CYS A 249 -1.48 4.70 7.44
CA CYS A 249 -1.67 6.15 7.33
C CYS A 249 -0.32 6.90 7.29
N ILE A 250 0.67 6.37 8.00
CA ILE A 250 2.00 6.96 8.11
C ILE A 250 2.82 6.92 6.81
N HIS A 251 2.34 6.22 5.78
CA HIS A 251 3.00 6.17 4.47
C HIS A 251 2.92 7.54 3.78
N CYS A 252 1.83 8.27 3.99
CA CYS A 252 1.58 9.58 3.38
C CYS A 252 1.54 10.73 4.39
N HIS A 253 1.40 10.44 5.68
CA HIS A 253 1.29 11.43 6.75
C HIS A 253 2.43 11.25 7.75
N ASP A 254 3.17 12.31 8.03
CA ASP A 254 4.14 12.27 9.12
C ASP A 254 3.39 12.17 10.47
N PRO A 255 3.64 11.14 11.29
CA PRO A 255 2.91 10.96 12.54
C PRO A 255 3.29 11.99 13.59
N HIS A 256 4.39 12.72 13.43
CA HIS A 256 4.81 13.76 14.37
C HIS A 256 4.37 15.14 13.90
N ALA A 257 4.67 15.48 12.64
CA ALA A 257 4.39 16.79 12.08
C ALA A 257 2.98 16.94 11.50
N THR A 258 2.22 15.86 11.29
CA THR A 258 0.95 15.84 10.51
C THR A 258 1.08 16.36 9.08
N LYS A 259 2.31 16.49 8.58
CA LYS A 259 2.61 17.00 7.24
C LYS A 259 2.52 15.87 6.20
N PRO A 260 2.18 16.19 4.95
CA PRO A 260 2.30 15.23 3.85
C PRO A 260 3.75 14.79 3.71
N ARG A 261 3.97 13.49 3.56
CA ARG A 261 5.32 12.93 3.40
C ARG A 261 5.33 11.73 2.48
N VAL A 262 6.54 11.40 2.04
CA VAL A 262 6.87 10.12 1.43
C VAL A 262 7.92 9.40 2.28
N ILE A 263 7.83 8.08 2.37
CA ILE A 263 8.82 7.21 3.03
C ILE A 263 9.57 6.32 2.03
N GLN A 264 9.14 6.31 0.78
CA GLN A 264 9.70 5.47 -0.27
C GLN A 264 11.07 5.97 -0.72
N SER A 265 12.14 5.25 -0.36
CA SER A 265 13.51 5.66 -0.63
C SER A 265 13.86 5.89 -2.11
N PRO A 266 13.46 5.05 -3.09
CA PRO A 266 13.77 5.33 -4.50
C PRO A 266 13.05 6.57 -5.04
N LEU A 267 11.87 6.93 -4.52
CA LEU A 267 11.20 8.20 -4.85
C LEU A 267 12.00 9.39 -4.33
N ILE A 268 12.42 9.34 -3.07
CA ILE A 268 13.28 10.38 -2.47
C ILE A 268 14.60 10.48 -3.25
N GLN A 269 15.18 9.33 -3.63
CA GLN A 269 16.41 9.29 -4.41
C GLN A 269 16.21 9.98 -5.76
N ALA A 270 15.15 9.64 -6.48
CA ALA A 270 14.86 10.24 -7.78
C ALA A 270 14.64 11.75 -7.68
N ALA A 271 13.70 12.18 -6.84
CA ALA A 271 13.28 13.56 -6.77
C ALA A 271 14.33 14.48 -6.09
N VAL A 272 15.05 13.98 -5.10
CA VAL A 272 15.99 14.77 -4.29
C VAL A 272 17.44 14.45 -4.63
N ASP A 273 17.88 13.20 -4.41
CA ASP A 273 19.30 12.86 -4.51
C ASP A 273 19.84 12.95 -5.94
N ARG A 274 18.99 12.64 -6.94
CA ARG A 274 19.31 12.77 -8.38
C ARG A 274 18.85 14.12 -8.96
N GLY A 275 18.23 14.97 -8.15
CA GLY A 275 17.83 16.33 -8.53
C GLY A 275 16.72 16.40 -9.59
N GLU A 276 15.97 15.32 -9.82
CA GLU A 276 14.98 15.27 -10.90
C GLU A 276 13.67 16.00 -10.55
N GLY A 277 13.49 16.39 -9.29
CA GLY A 277 12.29 17.08 -8.82
C GLY A 277 11.06 16.17 -8.74
N THR A 278 9.95 16.73 -8.27
CA THR A 278 8.67 16.01 -8.14
C THR A 278 7.90 15.90 -9.44
N TYR A 279 8.17 16.81 -10.39
CA TYR A 279 7.64 16.87 -11.75
C TYR A 279 8.80 17.06 -12.74
N PRO A 280 9.46 15.99 -13.18
CA PRO A 280 10.67 16.07 -14.01
C PRO A 280 10.48 16.81 -15.34
N TYR A 281 9.24 16.85 -15.84
CA TYR A 281 8.85 17.52 -17.07
C TYR A 281 8.26 18.93 -16.86
N ASP A 282 8.19 19.40 -15.62
CA ASP A 282 7.78 20.77 -15.26
C ASP A 282 8.65 21.30 -14.10
N PRO A 283 9.81 21.90 -14.41
CA PRO A 283 10.72 22.43 -13.40
C PRO A 283 10.10 23.51 -12.52
N LYS A 284 9.18 24.31 -13.07
CA LYS A 284 8.47 25.35 -12.30
C LYS A 284 7.60 24.68 -11.24
N LYS A 285 6.80 23.69 -11.62
CA LYS A 285 5.95 22.95 -10.69
C LYS A 285 6.78 22.17 -9.65
N SER A 286 7.94 21.64 -10.03
CA SER A 286 8.92 21.06 -9.09
C SER A 286 9.46 22.08 -8.07
N GLY A 287 9.60 23.35 -8.46
CA GLY A 287 9.94 24.43 -7.53
C GLY A 287 8.82 24.79 -6.54
N GLU A 288 7.56 24.55 -6.93
CA GLU A 288 6.38 24.82 -6.10
C GLU A 288 5.99 23.66 -5.17
N VAL A 289 6.24 22.41 -5.61
CA VAL A 289 5.99 21.18 -4.87
C VAL A 289 7.35 20.57 -4.54
N THR A 290 7.88 20.83 -3.36
CA THR A 290 9.22 20.38 -2.99
C THR A 290 9.18 19.26 -1.96
N ILE A 291 10.19 18.39 -2.01
CA ILE A 291 10.46 17.38 -0.99
C ILE A 291 11.68 17.79 -0.20
N ARG A 292 11.52 17.96 1.12
CA ARG A 292 12.64 18.08 2.05
C ARG A 292 13.00 16.70 2.59
N LYS A 293 14.13 16.16 2.16
CA LYS A 293 14.69 14.93 2.71
C LYS A 293 15.13 15.17 4.16
N ILE A 294 14.69 14.30 5.07
CA ILE A 294 15.14 14.24 6.46
C ILE A 294 15.73 12.86 6.67
N MET A 295 17.01 12.82 6.99
CA MET A 295 17.72 11.60 7.35
C MET A 295 17.64 11.39 8.86
N PHE A 296 17.37 10.17 9.28
CA PHE A 296 17.40 9.75 10.67
C PHE A 296 18.62 8.85 10.85
N PRO A 297 19.59 9.27 11.67
CA PRO A 297 20.75 8.44 11.95
C PRO A 297 20.39 7.29 12.90
N ARG A 298 21.25 6.28 12.92
CA ARG A 298 21.27 5.21 13.91
C ARG A 298 22.73 4.88 14.18
N ASP A 299 23.12 4.85 15.45
CA ASP A 299 24.48 4.51 15.87
C ASP A 299 25.55 5.36 15.16
N GLY A 300 25.26 6.67 15.02
CA GLY A 300 26.16 7.65 14.40
C GLY A 300 26.24 7.62 12.87
N GLN A 301 25.42 6.82 12.20
CA GLN A 301 25.41 6.71 10.73
C GLN A 301 24.02 6.95 10.14
N ASP A 302 23.97 7.47 8.91
CA ASP A 302 22.74 7.59 8.15
C ASP A 302 22.03 6.23 8.03
N PHE A 303 20.77 6.17 8.47
CA PHE A 303 20.03 4.93 8.50
C PHE A 303 18.82 4.95 7.56
N ARG A 304 17.87 5.86 7.78
CA ARG A 304 16.64 5.93 6.97
C ARG A 304 16.28 7.38 6.67
N ALA A 305 15.55 7.61 5.58
CA ALA A 305 15.05 8.94 5.23
C ALA A 305 13.53 8.96 5.08
N ILE A 306 12.96 10.15 5.26
CA ILE A 306 11.63 10.52 4.74
C ILE A 306 11.77 11.77 3.88
N GLY A 307 10.78 12.02 3.02
CA GLY A 307 10.62 13.26 2.30
C GLY A 307 9.39 14.01 2.79
N ILE A 308 9.55 15.13 3.50
CA ILE A 308 8.43 15.99 3.87
C ILE A 308 8.08 16.89 2.69
N LEU A 309 6.83 16.85 2.24
CA LEU A 309 6.36 17.76 1.20
C LEU A 309 6.04 19.12 1.80
N ASN A 310 6.33 20.20 1.07
CA ASN A 310 5.96 21.56 1.49
C ASN A 310 4.45 21.82 1.45
N LYS A 311 3.71 21.14 0.56
CA LYS A 311 2.24 21.17 0.47
C LYS A 311 1.66 19.79 0.12
N PRO A 312 0.38 19.51 0.42
CA PRO A 312 -0.23 18.21 0.11
C PRO A 312 -0.41 18.01 -1.39
N ASP A 313 0.43 17.18 -2.00
CA ASP A 313 0.35 16.80 -3.41
C ASP A 313 0.15 15.28 -3.55
N SER A 314 -1.05 14.87 -3.94
CA SER A 314 -1.38 13.45 -4.07
C SER A 314 -0.72 12.76 -5.26
N ASN A 315 -0.26 13.49 -6.29
CA ASN A 315 0.50 12.87 -7.37
C ASN A 315 1.80 12.30 -6.81
N VAL A 316 2.51 13.09 -6.00
CA VAL A 316 3.76 12.67 -5.34
C VAL A 316 3.51 11.62 -4.26
N LEU A 317 2.43 11.74 -3.48
CA LEU A 317 2.10 10.74 -2.44
C LEU A 317 1.74 9.37 -3.04
N CYS A 318 1.00 9.36 -4.15
CA CYS A 318 0.66 8.14 -4.90
C CYS A 318 1.87 7.55 -5.64
N ALA A 319 2.83 8.40 -6.04
CA ALA A 319 4.07 7.98 -6.68
C ALA A 319 4.99 7.13 -5.81
N GLN A 320 4.69 6.95 -4.52
CA GLN A 320 5.39 5.98 -3.67
C GLN A 320 5.18 4.53 -4.11
N CYS A 321 4.13 4.26 -4.90
CA CYS A 321 3.81 2.91 -5.36
C CYS A 321 3.41 2.89 -6.84
N HIS A 322 2.65 3.87 -7.31
CA HIS A 322 2.04 3.90 -8.65
C HIS A 322 3.00 4.47 -9.70
N VAL A 323 4.13 3.78 -9.86
CA VAL A 323 5.24 4.16 -10.72
C VAL A 323 5.83 2.94 -11.42
N GLU A 324 6.60 3.18 -12.47
CA GLU A 324 7.55 2.22 -12.99
C GLU A 324 8.73 2.05 -12.02
N TYR A 325 9.22 0.83 -11.86
CA TYR A 325 10.34 0.56 -10.96
C TYR A 325 11.11 -0.71 -11.30
N ASN A 326 12.35 -0.77 -10.81
CA ASN A 326 13.02 -2.02 -10.46
C ASN A 326 12.74 -2.35 -8.99
N CYS A 327 12.27 -3.57 -8.75
CA CYS A 327 12.20 -4.17 -7.42
C CYS A 327 12.73 -5.61 -7.46
N ASN A 328 13.68 -5.91 -8.34
CA ASN A 328 14.05 -7.27 -8.73
C ASN A 328 15.50 -7.34 -9.19
N PRO A 329 16.11 -8.53 -9.16
CA PRO A 329 17.35 -8.76 -9.88
C PRO A 329 17.11 -8.63 -11.39
N GLY A 330 18.19 -8.52 -12.15
CA GLY A 330 18.12 -8.42 -13.61
C GLY A 330 19.42 -8.82 -14.28
N ILE A 331 19.66 -8.22 -15.44
CA ILE A 331 20.77 -8.47 -16.32
C ILE A 331 21.49 -7.16 -16.56
N ASP A 332 22.79 -7.16 -16.34
CA ASP A 332 23.66 -6.05 -16.65
C ASP A 332 23.93 -6.05 -18.17
N THR A 333 23.52 -5.01 -18.89
CA THR A 333 23.65 -5.00 -20.35
C THR A 333 25.06 -4.72 -20.85
N LYS A 334 25.97 -4.24 -19.98
CA LYS A 334 27.38 -4.02 -20.32
C LYS A 334 28.18 -5.31 -20.20
N THR A 335 27.93 -6.08 -19.15
CA THR A 335 28.68 -7.32 -18.87
C THR A 335 27.96 -8.58 -19.35
N GLY A 336 26.65 -8.52 -19.56
CA GLY A 336 25.79 -9.68 -19.82
C GLY A 336 25.49 -10.52 -18.56
N GLY A 337 26.10 -10.18 -17.42
CA GLY A 337 25.98 -10.92 -16.16
C GLY A 337 24.75 -10.53 -15.33
N PRO A 338 24.52 -11.21 -14.20
CA PRO A 338 23.39 -10.93 -13.32
C PRO A 338 23.59 -9.62 -12.53
N VAL A 339 22.49 -8.90 -12.32
CA VAL A 339 22.36 -7.85 -11.30
C VAL A 339 21.63 -8.46 -10.11
N GLY A 340 22.35 -8.74 -9.02
CA GLY A 340 21.77 -9.31 -7.80
C GLY A 340 21.13 -8.25 -6.90
N MET A 341 20.36 -8.70 -5.89
CA MET A 341 19.62 -7.82 -4.98
C MET A 341 20.51 -6.91 -4.13
N GLU A 342 21.80 -7.24 -3.98
CA GLU A 342 22.80 -6.39 -3.36
C GLU A 342 23.02 -5.08 -4.13
N ASP A 343 22.77 -5.05 -5.43
CA ASP A 343 22.90 -3.86 -6.26
C ASP A 343 21.74 -2.88 -6.03
N ARG A 344 22.04 -1.58 -5.89
CA ARG A 344 21.02 -0.52 -5.73
C ARG A 344 20.09 -0.39 -6.93
N ARG A 345 20.49 -0.86 -8.11
CA ARG A 345 19.63 -0.95 -9.30
C ARG A 345 18.39 -1.81 -9.07
N THR A 346 18.39 -2.70 -8.08
CA THR A 346 17.23 -3.55 -7.72
C THR A 346 16.19 -2.87 -6.84
N ASN A 347 16.42 -1.61 -6.43
CA ASN A 347 15.44 -0.74 -5.77
C ASN A 347 15.55 0.67 -6.37
N TYR A 348 14.95 0.85 -7.55
CA TYR A 348 15.21 2.00 -8.39
C TYR A 348 13.94 2.48 -9.09
N TYR A 349 13.70 3.79 -9.07
CA TYR A 349 12.64 4.43 -9.85
C TYR A 349 13.26 5.10 -11.06
N PRO A 350 12.94 4.68 -12.29
CA PRO A 350 13.36 5.37 -13.50
C PRO A 350 12.87 6.81 -13.54
N TRP A 351 11.69 7.09 -12.98
CA TRP A 351 11.19 8.46 -12.78
C TRP A 351 11.12 9.27 -14.10
N VAL A 352 10.74 8.59 -15.17
CA VAL A 352 10.61 9.14 -16.53
C VAL A 352 9.37 8.58 -17.19
N ASN A 353 8.82 9.31 -18.15
CA ASN A 353 7.71 8.81 -18.96
C ASN A 353 8.20 7.73 -19.95
N VAL A 354 7.24 7.11 -20.65
CA VAL A 354 7.49 5.99 -21.57
C VAL A 354 8.49 6.31 -22.70
N PHE A 355 8.57 7.58 -23.15
CA PHE A 355 9.42 7.98 -24.27
C PHE A 355 10.91 8.04 -23.89
N ASP A 356 11.20 8.27 -22.61
CA ASP A 356 12.55 8.34 -22.07
C ASP A 356 12.98 7.06 -21.34
N LEU A 357 12.04 6.13 -21.13
CA LEU A 357 12.24 4.93 -20.31
C LEU A 357 13.36 4.02 -20.84
N GLN A 358 13.43 3.83 -22.16
CA GLN A 358 14.47 3.03 -22.77
C GLN A 358 15.86 3.61 -22.47
N LYS A 359 16.06 4.91 -22.75
CA LYS A 359 17.32 5.62 -22.48
C LYS A 359 17.69 5.56 -20.99
N ARG A 360 16.69 5.65 -20.11
CA ARG A 360 16.90 5.58 -18.67
C ARG A 360 17.42 4.22 -18.20
N TYR A 361 16.87 3.13 -18.73
CA TYR A 361 17.37 1.80 -18.39
C TYR A 361 18.72 1.48 -19.03
N GLU A 362 18.98 2.03 -20.22
CA GLU A 362 20.30 1.95 -20.86
C GLU A 362 21.38 2.67 -20.02
N SER A 363 21.06 3.82 -19.41
CA SER A 363 22.04 4.58 -18.61
C SER A 363 22.49 3.85 -17.35
N ILE A 364 21.64 2.98 -16.78
CA ILE A 364 21.98 2.11 -15.64
C ILE A 364 22.37 0.68 -16.05
N ALA A 365 22.47 0.43 -17.36
CA ALA A 365 22.80 -0.86 -17.95
C ALA A 365 21.94 -2.02 -17.42
N PHE A 366 20.62 -1.89 -17.42
CA PHE A 366 19.71 -2.87 -16.79
C PHE A 366 18.63 -3.38 -17.74
N LYS A 367 18.42 -4.70 -17.75
CA LYS A 367 17.25 -5.38 -18.33
C LYS A 367 16.72 -6.42 -17.36
N ASP A 368 15.42 -6.67 -17.36
CA ASP A 368 14.78 -7.55 -16.39
C ASP A 368 14.95 -9.03 -16.74
N PHE A 369 14.76 -9.39 -18.01
CA PHE A 369 14.77 -10.79 -18.44
C PHE A 369 15.14 -10.94 -19.91
N ARG A 370 15.49 -12.16 -20.32
CA ARG A 370 15.58 -12.53 -21.74
C ARG A 370 14.31 -13.28 -22.14
N HIS A 371 13.71 -12.85 -23.24
CA HIS A 371 12.55 -13.53 -23.79
C HIS A 371 12.95 -14.93 -24.27
N SER A 372 12.27 -15.98 -23.80
CA SER A 372 12.73 -17.36 -23.99
C SER A 372 12.66 -17.85 -25.43
N LEU A 373 11.80 -17.25 -26.26
CA LEU A 373 11.70 -17.62 -27.68
C LEU A 373 12.66 -16.81 -28.58
N THR A 374 12.88 -15.53 -28.28
CA THR A 374 13.58 -14.61 -29.20
C THR A 374 14.99 -14.28 -28.74
N GLY A 375 15.34 -14.58 -27.47
CA GLY A 375 16.63 -14.22 -26.86
C GLY A 375 16.79 -12.72 -26.52
N ALA A 376 15.82 -11.88 -26.92
CA ALA A 376 15.87 -10.44 -26.70
C ALA A 376 15.88 -10.10 -25.20
N ALA A 377 16.77 -9.21 -24.78
CA ALA A 377 16.76 -8.66 -23.42
C ALA A 377 15.67 -7.58 -23.30
N LEU A 378 14.71 -7.80 -22.41
CA LEU A 378 13.51 -6.98 -22.29
C LEU A 378 13.43 -6.27 -20.94
N THR A 379 12.75 -5.13 -20.95
CA THR A 379 12.36 -4.36 -19.76
C THR A 379 10.94 -4.75 -19.37
N LYS A 380 10.70 -4.96 -18.08
CA LYS A 380 9.40 -5.33 -17.54
C LYS A 380 8.77 -4.10 -16.88
N ILE A 381 7.69 -3.59 -17.49
CA ILE A 381 7.01 -2.35 -17.05
C ILE A 381 5.90 -2.63 -16.03
N GLN A 382 5.90 -1.89 -14.92
CA GLN A 382 4.98 -1.91 -13.78
C GLN A 382 4.22 -0.59 -13.71
N HIS A 383 2.88 -0.65 -13.76
CA HIS A 383 1.93 0.45 -13.43
C HIS A 383 2.52 1.88 -13.38
N PRO A 384 2.99 2.44 -14.53
CA PRO A 384 3.62 3.76 -14.60
C PRO A 384 2.55 4.87 -14.55
N ASP A 385 1.66 4.82 -13.56
CA ASP A 385 0.44 5.63 -13.57
C ASP A 385 0.78 7.12 -13.41
N VAL A 386 1.73 7.47 -12.54
CA VAL A 386 2.16 8.86 -12.34
C VAL A 386 2.98 9.37 -13.52
N GLU A 387 3.92 8.58 -14.03
CA GLU A 387 4.76 9.01 -15.16
C GLU A 387 3.96 9.13 -16.46
N SER A 388 2.89 8.32 -16.60
CA SER A 388 1.92 8.46 -17.69
C SER A 388 0.96 9.64 -17.50
N TYR A 389 0.78 10.12 -16.26
CA TYR A 389 -0.10 11.25 -15.94
C TYR A 389 0.56 12.61 -16.23
N TRP A 390 1.89 12.70 -16.13
CA TRP A 390 2.65 13.92 -16.42
C TRP A 390 2.42 14.44 -17.84
N GLY A 391 2.22 15.75 -17.97
CA GLY A 391 1.96 16.40 -19.26
C GLY A 391 0.52 16.21 -19.78
N SER A 392 -0.31 15.41 -19.10
CA SER A 392 -1.73 15.29 -19.44
C SER A 392 -2.47 16.62 -19.26
N LYS A 393 -3.62 16.79 -19.93
CA LYS A 393 -4.46 18.00 -19.75
C LYS A 393 -4.89 18.22 -18.31
N HIS A 394 -5.16 17.14 -17.56
CA HIS A 394 -5.53 17.23 -16.15
C HIS A 394 -4.36 17.67 -15.28
N GLU A 395 -3.19 17.06 -15.47
CA GLU A 395 -2.00 17.40 -14.68
C GLU A 395 -1.57 18.86 -14.90
N ARG A 396 -1.56 19.31 -16.16
CA ARG A 396 -1.29 20.70 -16.54
C ARG A 396 -2.33 21.69 -16.02
N ALA A 397 -3.55 21.25 -15.79
CA ALA A 397 -4.61 22.04 -15.16
C ALA A 397 -4.54 22.03 -13.62
N GLY A 398 -3.52 21.41 -13.02
CA GLY A 398 -3.37 21.31 -11.57
C GLY A 398 -4.25 20.26 -10.91
N VAL A 399 -4.89 19.37 -11.69
CA VAL A 399 -5.61 18.21 -11.14
C VAL A 399 -4.59 17.23 -10.58
N GLU A 400 -5.04 16.43 -9.61
CA GLU A 400 -4.20 15.46 -8.91
C GLU A 400 -4.97 14.16 -8.72
N CYS A 401 -4.27 13.07 -8.40
CA CYS A 401 -4.86 11.76 -8.11
C CYS A 401 -6.05 11.85 -7.13
N LYS A 402 -5.93 12.64 -6.05
CA LYS A 402 -6.97 12.77 -5.03
C LYS A 402 -8.28 13.34 -5.56
N HIS A 403 -8.24 14.19 -6.58
CA HIS A 403 -9.44 14.81 -7.13
C HIS A 403 -10.36 13.80 -7.84
N CYS A 404 -9.79 12.69 -8.33
CA CYS A 404 -10.54 11.62 -9.00
C CYS A 404 -10.72 10.37 -8.12
N HIS A 405 -9.74 10.05 -7.27
CA HIS A 405 -9.70 8.78 -6.53
C HIS A 405 -9.97 8.92 -5.03
N MET A 406 -9.89 10.13 -4.49
CA MET A 406 -10.02 10.44 -3.06
C MET A 406 -10.78 11.78 -2.85
N PRO A 407 -12.01 11.92 -3.39
CA PRO A 407 -12.70 13.20 -3.37
C PRO A 407 -13.01 13.67 -1.94
N LYS A 408 -13.30 14.97 -1.81
CA LYS A 408 -13.86 15.52 -0.58
C LYS A 408 -15.28 15.00 -0.37
N MET A 409 -15.54 14.48 0.82
CA MET A 409 -16.83 13.94 1.24
C MET A 409 -17.31 14.69 2.48
N LYS A 410 -18.63 14.74 2.67
CA LYS A 410 -19.24 15.30 3.87
C LYS A 410 -19.86 14.18 4.70
N GLN A 411 -19.56 14.15 5.99
CA GLN A 411 -20.24 13.31 6.96
C GLN A 411 -20.73 14.19 8.11
N LYS A 412 -22.05 14.27 8.27
CA LYS A 412 -22.69 15.32 9.09
C LYS A 412 -22.23 16.71 8.61
N GLU A 413 -21.81 17.58 9.52
CA GLU A 413 -21.35 18.95 9.22
C GLU A 413 -19.83 19.05 8.99
N LYS A 414 -19.09 17.93 8.97
CA LYS A 414 -17.63 17.94 8.78
C LYS A 414 -17.26 17.38 7.40
N GLU A 415 -16.45 18.16 6.68
CA GLU A 415 -15.82 17.71 5.44
C GLU A 415 -14.53 16.93 5.75
N PHE A 416 -14.30 15.84 5.02
CA PHE A 416 -13.07 15.07 5.09
C PHE A 416 -12.67 14.56 3.70
N THR A 417 -11.42 14.17 3.53
CA THR A 417 -10.95 13.53 2.28
C THR A 417 -11.25 12.04 2.35
N PHE A 418 -11.90 11.49 1.33
CA PHE A 418 -12.16 10.07 1.20
C PHE A 418 -10.85 9.28 1.06
N HIS A 419 -10.65 8.21 1.86
CA HIS A 419 -9.42 7.40 1.78
C HIS A 419 -9.63 6.01 1.18
N GLY A 420 -10.82 5.70 0.64
CA GLY A 420 -11.09 4.42 -0.01
C GLY A 420 -10.74 4.40 -1.49
N GLN A 421 -9.46 4.61 -1.85
CA GLN A 421 -9.02 4.83 -3.25
C GLN A 421 -9.65 3.83 -4.21
N ARG A 422 -10.31 4.34 -5.26
CA ARG A 422 -11.00 3.54 -6.29
C ARG A 422 -11.20 4.35 -7.56
N SER A 423 -11.69 3.70 -8.61
CA SER A 423 -12.05 4.39 -9.86
C SER A 423 -13.08 5.50 -9.61
N ALA A 424 -12.88 6.65 -10.25
CA ALA A 424 -13.80 7.78 -10.23
C ALA A 424 -15.22 7.41 -10.71
N ARG A 425 -15.36 6.35 -11.51
CA ARG A 425 -16.66 5.82 -11.97
C ARG A 425 -17.61 5.48 -10.81
N TYR A 426 -17.09 5.13 -9.63
CA TYR A 426 -17.91 4.81 -8.46
C TYR A 426 -18.26 6.04 -7.61
N LEU A 427 -17.73 7.22 -7.98
CA LEU A 427 -17.80 8.47 -7.22
C LEU A 427 -18.08 9.66 -8.16
N LEU A 428 -18.80 9.45 -9.26
CA LEU A 428 -18.92 10.43 -10.35
C LEU A 428 -19.43 11.79 -9.86
N LYS A 429 -20.43 11.79 -8.98
CA LYS A 429 -21.02 12.99 -8.35
C LYS A 429 -19.99 13.83 -7.58
N ASP A 430 -19.00 13.18 -6.98
CA ASP A 430 -17.99 13.83 -6.13
C ASP A 430 -16.67 14.08 -6.86
N THR A 431 -16.54 13.67 -8.12
CA THR A 431 -15.31 13.70 -8.91
C THR A 431 -15.50 14.44 -10.23
N CYS A 432 -15.82 13.74 -11.32
CA CYS A 432 -15.80 14.27 -12.69
C CYS A 432 -16.75 15.45 -12.89
N VAL A 433 -18.03 15.29 -12.51
CA VAL A 433 -19.07 16.30 -12.82
C VAL A 433 -18.96 17.58 -11.98
N ARG A 434 -18.08 17.60 -10.97
CA ARG A 434 -17.78 18.83 -10.22
C ARG A 434 -16.99 19.84 -11.04
N CYS A 435 -16.13 19.35 -11.94
CA CYS A 435 -15.35 20.18 -12.85
C CYS A 435 -15.97 20.23 -14.26
N HIS A 436 -16.78 19.22 -14.61
CA HIS A 436 -17.49 19.12 -15.89
C HIS A 436 -19.01 19.23 -15.69
N PRO A 437 -19.53 20.41 -15.30
CA PRO A 437 -20.95 20.59 -14.99
C PRO A 437 -21.89 20.35 -16.19
N GLN A 438 -21.35 20.36 -17.40
CA GLN A 438 -22.07 20.07 -18.65
C GLN A 438 -22.32 18.57 -18.90
N TRP A 439 -21.76 17.68 -18.08
CA TRP A 439 -21.90 16.23 -18.23
C TRP A 439 -22.83 15.65 -17.17
N SER A 440 -23.59 14.62 -17.55
CA SER A 440 -24.42 13.87 -16.60
C SER A 440 -23.57 12.90 -15.77
N PRO A 441 -23.89 12.71 -14.47
CA PRO A 441 -23.25 11.71 -13.63
C PRO A 441 -23.45 10.26 -14.07
#